data_AF-A0A3B8HY45-F1
#
_entry.id   AF-A0A3B8HY45-F1
#
_cell.length_a   1.000
_cell.length_b   1.000
_cell.length_c   1.000
_cell.angle_alpha   90.00
_cell.angle_beta   90.00
_cell.angle_gamma   90.00
#
_symmetry.space_group_name_H-M   'P 1'
#
loop_
_entity.id
_entity.type
_entity.pdbx_description
1 polymer ?
#
loop_
_entity_poly.entity_id
_entity_poly.type
_entity_poly.pdbx_seq_one_letter_code
_entity_poly.pdbx_strand_id
1 'polypeptide(L)'
;MQIKDIMRTEFHAFNINDTLASACESMDRLKLYGAPVVDNQGIIHGIFTRPHLIRALIEKRDPLTLVQELMQPSILTLEPENDISEAIKRFVETGYRHYPVKDGSGRLVGLVLSSDLMQVGAQELYRIFGTHRFDYLGNAMIGIDAKGYIRSVSQSARKLFGDKASELVNKHVMETIPLMENLAKEMVLDAQKAKELTHQLNIALNKIEYYRSELKTVRSKYTFNEIVGMSPQMKKLRHLAAQAAKTTSTVLIRGESGTGKELLAQAIHNASSRSNQPFIKVNCAAIPESLMESELFGYCEGAFTGALRGGKPGKFELANGGTIFLDEIGDLHPSIQSKLLRVLQEFEFERLGGTKTINVDVRVIAATNR
;
A
#
# COMPACT_ATOMS: atom_id res chain seq x y z
N MET A 1 3.32 -31.54 31.32
CA MET A 1 2.76 -32.76 30.67
C MET A 1 3.92 -33.42 29.95
N GLN A 2 4.04 -34.74 30.03
CA GLN A 2 5.22 -35.46 29.57
C GLN A 2 4.98 -36.12 28.20
N ILE A 3 6.05 -36.43 27.47
CA ILE A 3 5.96 -37.05 26.13
C ILE A 3 5.14 -38.34 26.12
N LYS A 4 5.23 -39.15 27.17
CA LYS A 4 4.43 -40.39 27.32
C LYS A 4 2.92 -40.15 27.29
N ASP A 5 2.46 -38.96 27.65
CA ASP A 5 1.03 -38.61 27.70
C ASP A 5 0.45 -38.36 26.29
N ILE A 6 1.30 -38.16 25.28
CA ILE A 6 0.91 -37.75 23.93
C ILE A 6 1.50 -38.59 22.80
N MET A 7 2.53 -39.39 23.10
CA MET A 7 3.18 -40.22 22.09
C MET A 7 2.25 -41.30 21.57
N ARG A 8 2.34 -41.58 20.27
CA ARG A 8 1.66 -42.71 19.66
C ARG A 8 2.44 -43.98 19.93
N THR A 9 1.77 -45.01 20.40
CA THR A 9 2.33 -46.34 20.62
C THR A 9 2.11 -47.27 19.43
N GLU A 10 1.15 -46.95 18.55
CA GLU A 10 0.95 -47.61 17.27
C GLU A 10 1.57 -46.78 16.15
N PHE A 11 2.67 -47.27 15.59
CA PHE A 11 3.41 -46.62 14.53
C PHE A 11 4.13 -47.65 13.64
N HIS A 12 4.52 -47.21 12.45
CA HIS A 12 5.38 -47.99 11.57
C HIS A 12 6.83 -47.50 11.69
N ALA A 13 7.77 -48.43 11.59
CA ALA A 13 9.21 -48.16 11.48
C ALA A 13 9.78 -49.06 10.39
N PHE A 14 10.71 -48.51 9.60
CA PHE A 14 11.47 -49.30 8.62
C PHE A 14 12.62 -50.03 9.31
N ASN A 15 13.01 -51.18 8.80
CA ASN A 15 14.25 -51.82 9.17
C ASN A 15 15.41 -51.23 8.35
N ILE A 16 16.62 -51.19 8.92
CA ILE A 16 17.85 -50.80 8.18
C ILE A 16 18.09 -51.64 6.91
N ASN A 17 17.60 -52.89 6.89
CA ASN A 17 17.72 -53.81 5.77
C ASN A 17 16.52 -53.78 4.81
N ASP A 18 15.53 -52.93 5.04
CA ASP A 18 14.43 -52.75 4.07
C ASP A 18 14.99 -52.18 2.77
N THR A 19 14.46 -52.64 1.65
CA THR A 19 14.82 -52.12 0.32
C THR A 19 13.97 -50.92 -0.05
N LEU A 20 14.46 -50.07 -0.95
CA LEU A 20 13.73 -48.94 -1.51
C LEU A 20 12.35 -49.37 -2.07
N ALA A 21 12.27 -50.53 -2.71
CA ALA A 21 11.01 -51.10 -3.20
C ALA A 21 10.01 -51.38 -2.06
N SER A 22 10.45 -52.10 -1.02
CA SER A 22 9.60 -52.45 0.13
C SER A 22 9.16 -51.22 0.94
N ALA A 23 10.03 -50.22 1.05
CA ALA A 23 9.72 -48.94 1.67
C ALA A 23 8.69 -48.17 0.84
N CYS A 24 8.83 -48.12 -0.49
CA CYS A 24 7.86 -47.48 -1.37
C CYS A 24 6.47 -48.11 -1.26
N GLU A 25 6.37 -49.44 -1.24
CA GLU A 25 5.11 -50.17 -1.08
C GLU A 25 4.47 -49.87 0.29
N SER A 26 5.25 -49.95 1.37
CA SER A 26 4.78 -49.68 2.72
C SER A 26 4.32 -48.24 2.88
N MET A 27 5.02 -47.27 2.28
CA MET A 27 4.64 -45.86 2.30
C MET A 27 3.35 -45.58 1.53
N ASP A 28 3.09 -46.25 0.42
CA ASP A 28 1.83 -46.09 -0.30
C ASP A 28 0.67 -46.80 0.38
N ARG A 29 0.86 -48.06 0.81
CA ARG A 29 -0.17 -48.88 1.46
C ARG A 29 -0.64 -48.25 2.78
N LEU A 30 0.31 -47.84 3.62
CA LEU A 30 0.03 -47.26 4.94
C LEU A 30 -0.12 -45.73 4.89
N LYS A 31 -0.07 -45.13 3.68
CA LYS A 31 -0.14 -43.69 3.43
C LYS A 31 0.84 -42.88 4.31
N LEU A 32 2.03 -43.42 4.53
CA LEU A 32 3.06 -42.79 5.37
C LEU A 32 3.70 -41.62 4.64
N TYR A 33 3.97 -40.56 5.40
CA TYR A 33 4.83 -39.47 4.96
C TYR A 33 6.32 -39.78 5.22
N GLY A 34 6.59 -40.51 6.30
CA GLY A 34 7.91 -40.96 6.70
C GLY A 34 7.83 -41.76 7.99
N ALA A 35 8.89 -42.51 8.30
CA ALA A 35 8.96 -43.32 9.50
C ALA A 35 10.42 -43.43 10.00
N PRO A 36 10.61 -43.68 11.31
CA PRO A 36 11.93 -43.98 11.85
C PRO A 36 12.49 -45.25 11.21
N VAL A 37 13.82 -45.33 11.14
CA VAL A 37 14.55 -46.52 10.70
C VAL A 37 15.23 -47.13 11.90
N VAL A 38 14.98 -48.42 12.13
CA VAL A 38 15.49 -49.19 13.27
C VAL A 38 16.26 -50.43 12.82
N ASP A 39 17.12 -50.95 13.68
CA ASP A 39 17.71 -52.27 13.47
C ASP A 39 16.82 -53.41 14.00
N ASN A 40 17.32 -54.65 13.90
CA ASN A 40 16.61 -55.84 14.37
C ASN A 40 16.39 -55.87 15.89
N GLN A 41 17.08 -55.02 16.65
CA GLN A 41 16.91 -54.86 18.10
C GLN A 41 15.97 -53.70 18.45
N GLY A 42 15.45 -52.97 17.45
CA GLY A 42 14.57 -51.82 17.61
C GLY A 42 15.29 -50.51 17.93
N ILE A 43 16.62 -50.46 17.80
CA ILE A 43 17.42 -49.25 18.06
C ILE A 43 17.30 -48.31 16.86
N ILE A 44 17.12 -47.02 17.13
CA ILE A 44 16.91 -46.00 16.11
C ILE A 44 18.23 -45.61 15.44
N HIS A 45 18.28 -45.68 14.11
CA HIS A 45 19.44 -45.27 13.31
C HIS A 45 19.20 -44.02 12.46
N GLY A 46 17.94 -43.70 12.15
CA GLY A 46 17.61 -42.51 11.35
C GLY A 46 16.14 -42.37 11.01
N ILE A 47 15.84 -41.53 10.02
CA ILE A 47 14.48 -41.36 9.49
C ILE A 47 14.46 -41.44 7.96
N PHE A 48 13.48 -42.15 7.43
CA PHE A 48 13.22 -42.21 5.99
C PHE A 48 11.88 -41.56 5.67
N THR A 49 11.85 -40.67 4.68
CA THR A 49 10.70 -39.79 4.40
C THR A 49 10.43 -39.71 2.89
N ARG A 50 9.24 -39.20 2.50
CA ARG A 50 8.87 -39.00 1.09
C ARG A 50 9.91 -38.20 0.30
N PRO A 51 10.50 -37.10 0.83
CA PRO A 51 11.63 -36.44 0.18
C PRO A 51 12.80 -37.38 -0.15
N HIS A 52 13.18 -38.29 0.77
CA HIS A 52 14.25 -39.26 0.52
C HIS A 52 13.86 -40.25 -0.59
N LEU A 53 12.62 -40.76 -0.56
CA LEU A 53 12.07 -41.62 -1.60
C LEU A 53 12.06 -40.92 -2.97
N ILE A 54 11.51 -39.71 -3.05
CA ILE A 54 11.45 -38.92 -4.29
C ILE A 54 12.85 -38.67 -4.83
N ARG A 55 13.80 -38.30 -3.98
CA ARG A 55 15.19 -38.10 -4.38
C ARG A 55 15.83 -39.38 -4.92
N ALA A 56 15.63 -40.51 -4.26
CA ALA A 56 16.14 -41.80 -4.72
C ALA A 56 15.54 -42.21 -6.09
N LEU A 57 14.26 -41.93 -6.32
CA LEU A 57 13.59 -42.17 -7.60
C LEU A 57 14.13 -41.25 -8.71
N ILE A 58 14.34 -39.96 -8.43
CA ILE A 58 14.95 -39.00 -9.36
C ILE A 58 16.37 -39.42 -9.72
N GLU A 59 17.15 -39.84 -8.73
CA GLU A 59 18.52 -40.36 -8.90
C GLU A 59 18.56 -41.76 -9.55
N LYS A 60 17.40 -42.38 -9.83
CA LYS A 60 17.26 -43.73 -10.41
C LYS A 60 18.05 -44.79 -9.62
N ARG A 61 18.02 -44.68 -8.29
CA ARG A 61 18.64 -45.67 -7.39
C ARG A 61 18.03 -47.06 -7.63
N ASP A 62 18.86 -48.09 -7.45
CA ASP A 62 18.42 -49.49 -7.58
C ASP A 62 17.27 -49.76 -6.59
N PRO A 63 16.15 -50.39 -6.99
CA PRO A 63 15.08 -50.79 -6.07
C PRO A 63 15.53 -51.66 -4.88
N LEU A 64 16.67 -52.33 -4.99
CA LEU A 64 17.30 -53.12 -3.93
C LEU A 64 18.20 -52.29 -2.99
N THR A 65 18.40 -51.00 -3.27
CA THR A 65 19.15 -50.08 -2.38
C THR A 65 18.51 -50.09 -1.00
N LEU A 66 19.32 -50.20 0.05
CA LEU A 66 18.82 -50.31 1.42
C LEU A 66 18.38 -48.95 1.97
N VAL A 67 17.33 -48.94 2.79
CA VAL A 67 16.80 -47.73 3.43
C VAL A 67 17.87 -47.03 4.28
N GLN A 68 18.77 -47.78 4.93
CA GLN A 68 19.88 -47.21 5.70
C GLN A 68 20.85 -46.34 4.88
N GLU A 69 20.95 -46.58 3.57
CA GLU A 69 21.80 -45.79 2.68
C GLU A 69 21.15 -44.47 2.25
N LEU A 70 19.82 -44.37 2.41
CA LEU A 70 19.00 -43.24 1.92
C LEU A 70 18.40 -42.40 3.05
N MET A 71 18.38 -42.93 4.28
CA MET A 71 17.84 -42.24 5.44
C MET A 71 18.69 -41.05 5.85
N GLN A 72 18.09 -40.13 6.61
CA GLN A 72 18.86 -39.12 7.33
C GLN A 72 19.36 -39.74 8.65
N PRO A 73 20.68 -39.84 8.87
CA PRO A 73 21.24 -40.29 10.14
C PRO A 73 21.20 -39.17 11.20
N SER A 74 21.42 -39.53 12.46
CA SER A 74 21.54 -38.57 13.58
C SER A 74 20.33 -37.65 13.72
N ILE A 75 19.18 -38.25 13.97
CA ILE A 75 17.93 -37.53 14.17
C ILE A 75 17.74 -37.13 15.64
N LEU A 76 17.01 -36.05 15.84
CA LEU A 76 16.55 -35.67 17.16
C LEU A 76 15.55 -36.72 17.68
N THR A 77 15.80 -37.21 18.89
CA THR A 77 14.92 -38.14 19.60
C THR A 77 14.42 -37.50 20.89
N LEU A 78 13.27 -37.97 21.36
CA LEU A 78 12.69 -37.60 22.65
C LEU A 78 12.67 -38.82 23.57
N GLU A 79 12.55 -38.59 24.86
CA GLU A 79 12.34 -39.64 25.86
C GLU A 79 10.95 -39.48 26.49
N PRO A 80 10.29 -40.59 26.91
CA PRO A 80 8.94 -40.56 27.46
C PRO A 80 8.76 -39.58 28.63
N GLU A 81 9.82 -39.37 29.40
CA GLU A 81 9.81 -38.52 30.60
C GLU A 81 10.14 -37.04 30.33
N ASN A 82 10.55 -36.68 29.10
CA ASN A 82 10.82 -35.29 28.75
C ASN A 82 9.54 -34.44 28.85
N ASP A 83 9.69 -33.17 29.24
CA ASP A 83 8.58 -32.22 29.23
C ASP A 83 8.25 -31.80 27.80
N ILE A 84 6.96 -31.71 27.50
CA ILE A 84 6.48 -31.36 26.17
C ILE A 84 6.93 -29.96 25.74
N SER A 85 7.11 -29.02 26.68
CA SER A 85 7.53 -27.64 26.36
C SER A 85 8.88 -27.61 25.64
N GLU A 86 9.79 -28.51 26.00
CA GLU A 86 11.09 -28.64 25.34
C GLU A 86 10.95 -29.20 23.93
N ALA A 87 10.05 -30.18 23.73
CA ALA A 87 9.75 -30.73 22.41
C ALA A 87 9.08 -29.69 21.48
N ILE A 88 8.17 -28.86 22.00
CA ILE A 88 7.56 -27.74 21.26
C ILE A 88 8.63 -26.72 20.86
N LYS A 89 9.52 -26.34 21.78
CA LYS A 89 10.61 -25.40 21.50
C LYS A 89 11.52 -25.93 20.38
N ARG A 90 11.94 -27.20 20.47
CA ARG A 90 12.75 -27.85 19.43
C ARG A 90 12.00 -27.95 18.11
N PHE A 91 10.68 -28.16 18.13
CA PHE A 91 9.87 -28.12 16.91
C PHE A 91 9.88 -26.75 16.22
N VAL A 92 9.73 -25.66 16.98
CA VAL A 92 9.81 -24.31 16.44
C VAL A 92 11.20 -24.02 15.85
N GLU A 93 12.26 -24.49 16.51
CA GLU A 93 13.64 -24.24 16.10
C GLU A 93 14.09 -25.08 14.89
N THR A 94 13.61 -26.32 14.78
CA THR A 94 14.12 -27.29 13.78
C THR A 94 13.16 -27.62 12.65
N GLY A 95 11.84 -27.45 12.87
CA GLY A 95 10.80 -27.76 11.88
C GLY A 95 10.63 -29.26 11.57
N TYR A 96 11.24 -30.17 12.34
CA TYR A 96 11.07 -31.61 12.12
C TYR A 96 9.61 -32.04 12.33
N ARG A 97 9.13 -32.97 11.49
CA ARG A 97 7.72 -33.39 11.48
C ARG A 97 7.43 -34.65 12.28
N HIS A 98 8.45 -35.46 12.54
CA HIS A 98 8.34 -36.75 13.22
C HIS A 98 9.45 -36.79 14.28
N TYR A 99 9.07 -37.00 15.54
CA TYR A 99 9.98 -37.09 16.67
C TYR A 99 9.91 -38.50 17.25
N PRO A 100 10.88 -39.35 16.96
CA PRO A 100 10.92 -40.70 17.51
C PRO A 100 11.21 -40.64 19.01
N VAL A 101 10.44 -41.41 19.77
CA VAL A 101 10.57 -41.50 21.22
C VAL A 101 11.32 -42.78 21.55
N LYS A 102 12.41 -42.65 22.30
CA LYS A 102 13.26 -43.77 22.70
C LYS A 102 13.23 -44.02 24.20
N ASP A 103 13.39 -45.27 24.61
CA ASP A 103 13.66 -45.59 26.01
C ASP A 103 15.14 -45.38 26.39
N GLY A 104 15.48 -45.59 27.65
CA GLY A 104 16.85 -45.46 28.16
C GLY A 104 17.87 -46.44 27.55
N SER A 105 17.41 -47.46 26.81
CA SER A 105 18.27 -48.39 26.06
C SER A 105 18.44 -47.99 24.59
N GLY A 106 17.79 -46.91 24.15
CA GLY A 106 17.84 -46.41 22.77
C GLY A 106 16.83 -47.04 21.82
N ARG A 107 15.91 -47.87 22.32
CA ARG A 107 14.88 -48.53 21.51
C ARG A 107 13.71 -47.62 21.23
N LEU A 108 13.17 -47.71 20.03
CA LEU A 108 11.97 -46.98 19.62
C LEU A 108 10.74 -47.48 20.38
N VAL A 109 10.13 -46.62 21.19
CA VAL A 109 8.95 -46.93 22.01
C VAL A 109 7.72 -46.08 21.66
N GLY A 110 7.90 -45.03 20.86
CA GLY A 110 6.81 -44.15 20.48
C GLY A 110 7.17 -43.22 19.33
N LEU A 111 6.15 -42.54 18.82
CA LEU A 111 6.29 -41.48 17.83
C LEU A 111 5.43 -40.28 18.20
N VAL A 112 6.01 -39.08 18.21
CA VAL A 112 5.27 -37.82 18.33
C VAL A 112 5.30 -37.11 16.98
N LEU A 113 4.14 -36.83 16.41
CA LEU A 113 4.04 -36.02 15.20
C LEU A 113 3.95 -34.54 15.54
N SER A 114 4.33 -33.68 14.60
CA SER A 114 4.13 -32.23 14.76
C SER A 114 2.66 -31.85 14.98
N SER A 115 1.71 -32.62 14.45
CA SER A 115 0.27 -32.41 14.70
C SER A 115 -0.09 -32.62 16.17
N ASP A 116 0.54 -33.59 16.83
CA ASP A 116 0.27 -33.91 18.23
C ASP A 116 0.81 -32.79 19.13
N LEU A 117 2.01 -32.28 18.84
CA LEU A 117 2.58 -31.09 19.50
C LEU A 117 1.76 -29.82 19.25
N MET A 118 1.26 -29.62 18.03
CA MET A 118 0.40 -28.48 17.70
C MET A 118 -0.93 -28.53 18.44
N GLN A 119 -1.54 -29.72 18.57
CA GLN A 119 -2.79 -29.89 19.29
C GLN A 119 -2.63 -29.57 20.78
N VAL A 120 -1.55 -30.06 21.39
CA VAL A 120 -1.21 -29.74 22.78
C VAL A 120 -0.90 -28.26 22.96
N GLY A 121 -0.08 -27.69 22.07
CA GLY A 121 0.22 -26.26 22.06
C GLY A 121 -1.06 -25.42 21.93
N ALA A 122 -1.99 -25.82 21.07
CA ALA A 122 -3.28 -25.16 20.93
C ALA A 122 -4.15 -25.27 22.18
N GLN A 123 -4.14 -26.41 22.87
CA GLN A 123 -4.85 -26.59 24.15
C GLN A 123 -4.24 -25.76 25.28
N GLU A 124 -2.91 -25.69 25.39
CA GLU A 124 -2.23 -24.85 26.38
C GLU A 124 -2.39 -23.36 26.07
N LEU A 125 -2.34 -22.97 24.80
CA LEU A 125 -2.74 -21.62 24.37
C LEU A 125 -4.20 -21.37 24.75
N TYR A 126 -5.12 -22.31 24.50
CA TYR A 126 -6.52 -22.16 24.90
C TYR A 126 -6.68 -22.09 26.43
N ARG A 127 -5.81 -22.73 27.21
CA ARG A 127 -5.82 -22.66 28.68
C ARG A 127 -5.25 -21.34 29.20
N ILE A 128 -4.20 -20.80 28.56
CA ILE A 128 -3.56 -19.52 28.90
C ILE A 128 -4.42 -18.34 28.43
N PHE A 129 -5.00 -18.44 27.24
CA PHE A 129 -5.81 -17.41 26.59
C PHE A 129 -7.33 -17.62 26.77
N GLY A 130 -7.74 -18.69 27.44
CA GLY A 130 -9.14 -19.03 27.69
C GLY A 130 -9.73 -18.42 28.97
N THR A 131 -11.04 -18.16 28.87
CA THR A 131 -11.96 -17.47 29.79
C THR A 131 -11.67 -16.00 30.11
N HIS A 132 -10.42 -15.52 30.16
CA HIS A 132 -10.18 -14.16 30.69
C HIS A 132 -9.23 -13.22 29.95
N ARG A 133 -8.63 -13.58 28.81
CA ARG A 133 -7.72 -12.65 28.10
C ARG A 133 -7.79 -12.76 26.57
N PHE A 134 -8.89 -12.27 26.00
CA PHE A 134 -9.09 -12.15 24.54
C PHE A 134 -8.62 -10.80 23.95
N ASP A 135 -8.13 -9.85 24.76
CA ASP A 135 -7.93 -8.46 24.31
C ASP A 135 -6.52 -8.13 23.75
N TYR A 136 -5.63 -9.12 23.59
CA TYR A 136 -4.23 -8.86 23.23
C TYR A 136 -3.95 -8.70 21.72
N LEU A 137 -4.90 -9.01 20.84
CA LEU A 137 -4.68 -8.98 19.37
C LEU A 137 -5.37 -7.80 18.67
N GLY A 138 -6.12 -6.95 19.38
CA GLY A 138 -6.89 -5.86 18.76
C GLY A 138 -8.07 -6.31 17.89
N ASN A 139 -8.17 -7.59 17.55
CA ASN A 139 -9.20 -8.16 16.67
C ASN A 139 -10.54 -8.40 17.39
N ALA A 140 -11.65 -8.16 16.69
CA ALA A 140 -12.99 -8.47 17.17
C ALA A 140 -13.25 -9.99 17.09
N MET A 141 -13.34 -10.65 18.24
CA MET A 141 -13.60 -12.09 18.36
C MET A 141 -14.90 -12.41 19.12
N ILE A 142 -15.58 -13.47 18.69
CA ILE A 142 -16.76 -14.07 19.31
C ILE A 142 -16.44 -15.54 19.63
N GLY A 143 -16.55 -15.93 20.89
CA GLY A 143 -16.33 -17.30 21.35
C GLY A 143 -17.63 -18.10 21.32
N ILE A 144 -17.61 -19.21 20.58
CA ILE A 144 -18.77 -20.09 20.34
C ILE A 144 -18.47 -21.46 20.97
N ASP A 145 -19.44 -22.05 21.66
CA ASP A 145 -19.32 -23.41 22.19
C ASP A 145 -19.52 -24.49 21.11
N ALA A 146 -19.24 -25.74 21.43
CA ALA A 146 -19.36 -26.86 20.49
C ALA A 146 -20.79 -27.09 19.94
N LYS A 147 -21.81 -26.50 20.58
CA LYS A 147 -23.21 -26.58 20.15
C LYS A 147 -23.64 -25.36 19.33
N GLY A 148 -22.70 -24.46 19.00
CA GLY A 148 -22.97 -23.28 18.19
C GLY A 148 -23.47 -22.07 18.98
N TYR A 149 -23.47 -22.08 20.31
CA TYR A 149 -23.92 -20.94 21.11
C TYR A 149 -22.77 -20.00 21.45
N ILE A 150 -23.02 -18.71 21.29
CA ILE A 150 -22.05 -17.67 21.66
C ILE A 150 -21.97 -17.57 23.18
N ARG A 151 -20.77 -17.79 23.74
CA ARG A 151 -20.52 -17.72 25.19
C ARG A 151 -19.74 -16.49 25.61
N SER A 152 -18.97 -15.92 24.70
CA SER A 152 -18.16 -14.75 24.99
C SER A 152 -17.98 -13.86 23.77
N VAL A 153 -17.79 -12.57 24.03
CA VAL A 153 -17.51 -11.54 23.03
C VAL A 153 -16.40 -10.67 23.58
N SER A 154 -15.29 -10.56 22.84
CA SER A 154 -14.09 -9.76 23.19
C SER A 154 -14.40 -8.27 23.34
N GLN A 155 -13.54 -7.49 24.01
CA GLN A 155 -13.77 -6.05 24.18
C GLN A 155 -13.72 -5.31 22.84
N SER A 156 -12.83 -5.70 21.92
CA SER A 156 -12.79 -5.16 20.55
C SER A 156 -14.08 -5.45 19.78
N ALA A 157 -14.64 -6.65 19.91
CA ALA A 157 -15.94 -6.96 19.33
C ALA A 157 -17.06 -6.14 20.00
N ARG A 158 -17.04 -5.92 21.32
CA ARG A 158 -18.01 -5.05 21.99
C ARG A 158 -17.94 -3.61 21.50
N LYS A 159 -16.73 -3.07 21.27
CA LYS A 159 -16.56 -1.74 20.66
C LYS A 159 -17.10 -1.68 19.24
N LEU A 160 -16.99 -2.78 18.48
CA LEU A 160 -17.47 -2.90 17.10
C LEU A 160 -19.00 -2.99 17.01
N PHE A 161 -19.59 -3.84 17.85
CA PHE A 161 -21.03 -4.13 17.85
C PHE A 161 -21.83 -3.18 18.75
N GLY A 162 -21.17 -2.35 19.56
CA GLY A 162 -21.81 -1.42 20.51
C GLY A 162 -22.74 -2.14 21.49
N ASP A 163 -23.87 -1.51 21.81
CA ASP A 163 -24.88 -2.06 22.74
C ASP A 163 -25.47 -3.40 22.29
N LYS A 164 -25.41 -3.71 20.97
CA LYS A 164 -25.89 -4.99 20.41
C LYS A 164 -24.96 -6.17 20.73
N ALA A 165 -23.74 -5.92 21.20
CA ALA A 165 -22.78 -6.96 21.57
C ALA A 165 -23.28 -7.85 22.73
N SER A 166 -23.97 -7.24 23.69
CA SER A 166 -24.58 -7.95 24.83
C SER A 166 -25.70 -8.90 24.39
N GLU A 167 -26.41 -8.56 23.33
CA GLU A 167 -27.52 -9.36 22.79
C GLU A 167 -27.05 -10.59 22.02
N LEU A 168 -25.76 -10.69 21.67
CA LEU A 168 -25.17 -11.84 20.99
C LEU A 168 -24.91 -13.00 21.96
N VAL A 169 -24.65 -12.70 23.25
CA VAL A 169 -24.32 -13.72 24.23
C VAL A 169 -25.53 -14.62 24.50
N ASN A 170 -25.31 -15.92 24.50
CA ASN A 170 -26.30 -17.00 24.61
C ASN A 170 -27.21 -17.20 23.39
N LYS A 171 -27.02 -16.47 22.28
CA LYS A 171 -27.70 -16.80 21.01
C LYS A 171 -26.92 -17.85 20.23
N HIS A 172 -27.65 -18.62 19.43
CA HIS A 172 -27.03 -19.55 18.49
C HIS A 172 -26.42 -18.76 17.32
N VAL A 173 -25.23 -19.14 16.86
CA VAL A 173 -24.49 -18.40 15.82
C VAL A 173 -25.32 -18.20 14.56
N MET A 174 -26.13 -19.19 14.16
CA MET A 174 -26.99 -19.10 12.98
C MET A 174 -28.06 -18.00 13.09
N GLU A 175 -28.57 -17.72 14.29
CA GLU A 175 -29.58 -16.67 14.53
C GLU A 175 -28.96 -15.27 14.48
N THR A 176 -27.64 -15.19 14.63
CA THR A 176 -26.90 -13.93 14.65
C THR A 176 -26.36 -13.53 13.27
N ILE A 177 -26.42 -14.43 12.27
CA ILE A 177 -25.96 -14.16 10.90
C ILE A 177 -26.63 -12.90 10.30
N PRO A 178 -27.97 -12.74 10.32
CA PRO A 178 -28.60 -11.55 9.74
C PRO A 178 -28.19 -10.25 10.43
N LEU A 179 -27.95 -10.32 11.75
CA LEU A 179 -27.48 -9.16 12.53
C LEU A 179 -26.04 -8.80 12.15
N MET A 180 -25.16 -9.78 11.96
CA MET A 180 -23.79 -9.58 11.50
C MET A 180 -23.73 -9.06 10.05
N GLU A 181 -24.59 -9.55 9.16
CA GLU A 181 -24.66 -9.08 7.77
C GLU A 181 -25.08 -7.61 7.67
N ASN A 182 -26.09 -7.20 8.45
CA ASN A 182 -26.53 -5.81 8.50
C ASN A 182 -25.43 -4.90 9.04
N LEU A 183 -24.71 -5.35 10.08
CA LEU A 183 -23.62 -4.59 10.67
C LEU A 183 -22.40 -4.50 9.73
N ALA A 184 -22.11 -5.57 8.98
CA ALA A 184 -21.09 -5.55 7.94
C ALA A 184 -21.44 -4.56 6.81
N LYS A 185 -22.72 -4.46 6.42
CA LYS A 185 -23.19 -3.45 5.45
C LYS A 185 -23.00 -2.03 5.99
N GLU A 186 -23.41 -1.76 7.22
CA GLU A 186 -23.24 -0.45 7.88
C GLU A 186 -21.75 -0.06 7.99
N MET A 187 -20.90 -1.00 8.42
CA MET A 187 -19.45 -0.78 8.51
C MET A 187 -18.79 -0.54 7.15
N VAL A 188 -19.22 -1.24 6.09
CA VAL A 188 -18.73 -1.00 4.73
C VAL A 188 -19.15 0.38 4.24
N LEU A 189 -20.38 0.82 4.53
CA LEU A 189 -20.87 2.17 4.24
C LEU A 189 -20.06 3.24 4.99
N ASP A 190 -19.75 3.02 6.26
CA ASP A 190 -18.95 3.96 7.06
C ASP A 190 -17.47 3.97 6.67
N ALA A 191 -16.90 2.82 6.32
CA ALA A 191 -15.55 2.73 5.75
C ALA A 191 -15.45 3.42 4.38
N GLN A 192 -16.49 3.31 3.55
CA GLN A 192 -16.59 4.05 2.29
C GLN A 192 -16.67 5.55 2.53
N LYS A 193 -17.51 6.02 3.47
CA LYS A 193 -17.58 7.43 3.86
C LYS A 193 -16.26 7.94 4.44
N ALA A 194 -15.59 7.17 5.29
CA ALA A 194 -14.29 7.53 5.88
C ALA A 194 -13.20 7.61 4.80
N LYS A 195 -13.21 6.69 3.82
CA LYS A 195 -12.31 6.72 2.67
C LYS A 195 -12.57 7.94 1.78
N GLU A 196 -13.83 8.28 1.54
CA GLU A 196 -14.23 9.48 0.80
C GLU A 196 -13.81 10.75 1.53
N LEU A 197 -14.03 10.83 2.85
CA LEU A 197 -13.61 11.97 3.67
C LEU A 197 -12.08 12.11 3.69
N THR A 198 -11.35 11.00 3.80
CA THR A 198 -9.87 10.99 3.73
C THR A 198 -9.39 11.43 2.35
N HIS A 199 -10.08 11.04 1.29
CA HIS A 199 -9.80 11.49 -0.07
C HIS A 199 -10.02 13.00 -0.22
N GLN A 200 -11.16 13.52 0.25
CA GLN A 200 -11.47 14.95 0.27
C GLN A 200 -10.46 15.74 1.11
N LEU A 201 -10.02 15.19 2.25
CA LEU A 201 -9.01 15.79 3.12
C LEU A 201 -7.65 15.87 2.41
N ASN A 202 -7.23 14.82 1.70
CA ASN A 202 -5.99 14.85 0.92
C ASN A 202 -6.05 15.86 -0.22
N ILE A 203 -7.19 15.98 -0.91
CA ILE A 203 -7.40 17.02 -1.93
C ILE A 203 -7.29 18.41 -1.30
N ALA A 204 -7.93 18.62 -0.14
CA ALA A 204 -7.88 19.89 0.57
C ALA A 204 -6.46 20.23 1.06
N LEU A 205 -5.72 19.26 1.59
CA LEU A 205 -4.34 19.43 2.04
C LEU A 205 -3.39 19.75 0.88
N ASN A 206 -3.48 19.02 -0.24
CA ASN A 206 -2.71 19.32 -1.45
C ASN A 206 -3.04 20.72 -1.98
N LYS A 207 -4.31 21.14 -1.95
CA LYS A 207 -4.70 22.51 -2.30
C LYS A 207 -4.10 23.53 -1.33
N ILE A 208 -4.12 23.27 -0.03
CA ILE A 208 -3.55 24.17 0.99
C ILE A 208 -2.03 24.32 0.79
N GLU A 209 -1.32 23.21 0.59
CA GLU A 209 0.12 23.21 0.38
C GLU A 209 0.50 23.92 -0.93
N TYR A 210 -0.28 23.67 -1.97
CA TYR A 210 -0.18 24.37 -3.23
C TYR A 210 -0.44 25.88 -3.11
N TYR A 211 -1.55 26.31 -2.48
CA TYR A 211 -1.83 27.71 -2.22
C TYR A 211 -0.77 28.35 -1.32
N ARG A 212 -0.19 27.63 -0.36
CA ARG A 212 0.95 28.11 0.45
C ARG A 212 2.22 28.28 -0.38
N SER A 213 2.47 27.38 -1.34
CA SER A 213 3.60 27.49 -2.26
C SER A 213 3.42 28.67 -3.22
N GLU A 214 2.20 28.88 -3.71
CA GLU A 214 1.83 30.01 -4.57
C GLU A 214 1.83 31.34 -3.79
N LEU A 215 1.45 31.37 -2.50
CA LEU A 215 1.54 32.58 -1.67
C LEU A 215 2.98 33.12 -1.53
N LYS A 216 4.02 32.29 -1.74
CA LYS A 216 5.41 32.76 -1.83
C LYS A 216 5.74 33.44 -3.18
N THR A 217 5.01 33.11 -4.24
CA THR A 217 5.15 33.66 -5.60
C THR A 217 4.15 34.76 -5.95
N VAL A 218 3.05 34.92 -5.19
CA VAL A 218 1.88 35.76 -5.54
C VAL A 218 2.05 37.27 -5.33
N ARG A 219 3.15 37.76 -4.75
CA ARG A 219 3.39 39.21 -4.66
C ARG A 219 4.33 39.66 -5.78
N SER A 220 3.79 40.41 -6.73
CA SER A 220 4.59 41.21 -7.66
C SER A 220 5.37 42.25 -6.86
N LYS A 221 6.70 42.12 -6.86
CA LYS A 221 7.58 42.92 -5.99
C LYS A 221 7.87 44.29 -6.59
N TYR A 222 7.76 44.41 -7.90
CA TYR A 222 8.23 45.58 -8.65
C TYR A 222 7.06 46.45 -9.09
N THR A 223 7.16 47.74 -8.80
CA THR A 223 6.30 48.82 -9.29
C THR A 223 7.03 49.62 -10.37
N PHE A 224 6.41 50.68 -10.89
CA PHE A 224 7.09 51.57 -11.85
C PHE A 224 8.25 52.35 -11.22
N ASN A 225 8.34 52.43 -9.89
CA ASN A 225 9.41 53.16 -9.20
C ASN A 225 10.76 52.43 -9.28
N GLU A 226 10.75 51.11 -9.37
CA GLU A 226 11.94 50.27 -9.48
C GLU A 226 12.56 50.32 -10.89
N ILE A 227 11.88 50.95 -11.86
CA ILE A 227 12.40 51.15 -13.22
C ILE A 227 13.13 52.50 -13.31
N VAL A 228 14.42 52.49 -12.95
CA VAL A 228 15.26 53.70 -12.72
C VAL A 228 15.71 54.49 -13.98
N GLY A 229 15.10 54.25 -15.14
CA GLY A 229 15.48 54.90 -16.42
C GLY A 229 14.83 56.28 -16.66
N MET A 230 15.64 57.30 -16.96
CA MET A 230 15.17 58.69 -17.20
C MET A 230 15.20 59.15 -18.67
N SER A 231 15.65 58.32 -19.61
CA SER A 231 15.68 58.68 -21.03
C SER A 231 14.26 59.00 -21.55
N PRO A 232 14.11 59.84 -22.60
CA PRO A 232 12.81 60.12 -23.21
C PRO A 232 12.04 58.85 -23.62
N GLN A 233 12.77 57.84 -24.12
CA GLN A 233 12.24 56.54 -24.50
C GLN A 233 11.70 55.78 -23.28
N MET A 234 12.43 55.77 -22.16
CA MET A 234 11.98 55.12 -20.92
C MET A 234 10.79 55.84 -20.29
N LYS A 235 10.72 57.18 -20.38
CA LYS A 235 9.53 57.95 -19.94
C LYS A 235 8.30 57.59 -20.77
N LYS A 236 8.46 57.51 -22.10
CA LYS A 236 7.38 57.08 -23.02
C LYS A 236 6.92 55.65 -22.71
N LEU A 237 7.86 54.73 -22.49
CA LEU A 237 7.55 53.34 -22.13
C LEU A 237 6.75 53.26 -20.82
N ARG A 238 7.19 53.94 -19.76
CA ARG A 238 6.48 53.99 -18.48
C ARG A 238 5.08 54.58 -18.64
N HIS A 239 4.93 55.63 -19.45
CA HIS A 239 3.62 56.23 -19.69
C HIS A 239 2.65 55.28 -20.40
N LEU A 240 3.10 54.61 -21.46
CA LEU A 240 2.30 53.61 -22.18
C LEU A 240 1.93 52.42 -21.28
N ALA A 241 2.89 51.92 -20.50
CA ALA A 241 2.65 50.83 -19.56
C ALA A 241 1.65 51.23 -18.46
N ALA A 242 1.71 52.46 -17.95
CA ALA A 242 0.75 52.98 -16.98
C ALA A 242 -0.65 53.17 -17.59
N GLN A 243 -0.76 53.55 -18.86
CA GLN A 243 -2.05 53.59 -19.57
C GLN A 243 -2.61 52.19 -19.76
N ALA A 244 -1.78 51.23 -20.20
CA ALA A 244 -2.18 49.84 -20.34
C ALA A 244 -2.64 49.26 -18.99
N ALA A 245 -1.97 49.57 -17.88
CA ALA A 245 -2.34 49.09 -16.55
C ALA A 245 -3.79 49.40 -16.17
N LYS A 246 -4.34 50.54 -16.63
CA LYS A 246 -5.72 50.97 -16.35
C LYS A 246 -6.79 50.19 -17.13
N THR A 247 -6.40 49.41 -18.14
CA THR A 247 -7.34 48.59 -18.93
C THR A 247 -7.21 47.11 -18.58
N THR A 248 -8.18 46.31 -19.03
CA THR A 248 -8.16 44.83 -18.96
C THR A 248 -7.53 44.19 -20.19
N SER A 249 -7.09 45.00 -21.16
CA SER A 249 -6.54 44.51 -22.43
C SER A 249 -5.29 43.67 -22.23
N THR A 250 -5.13 42.68 -23.11
CA THR A 250 -3.89 41.91 -23.26
C THR A 250 -2.73 42.84 -23.62
N VAL A 251 -1.59 42.67 -22.96
CA VAL A 251 -0.40 43.48 -23.21
C VAL A 251 0.70 42.59 -23.79
N LEU A 252 1.33 43.03 -24.88
CA LEU A 252 2.51 42.38 -25.46
C LEU A 252 3.75 43.26 -25.22
N ILE A 253 4.75 42.70 -24.54
CA ILE A 253 6.03 43.34 -24.28
C ILE A 253 7.07 42.75 -25.23
N ARG A 254 7.54 43.56 -26.19
CA ARG A 254 8.61 43.17 -27.12
C ARG A 254 9.93 43.79 -26.68
N GLY A 255 10.99 42.98 -26.68
CA GLY A 255 12.33 43.44 -26.33
C GLY A 255 13.31 42.29 -26.23
N GLU A 256 14.59 42.61 -26.38
CA GLU A 256 15.69 41.64 -26.31
C GLU A 256 15.69 40.86 -24.98
N SER A 257 16.34 39.71 -24.98
CA SER A 257 16.54 38.92 -23.76
C SER A 257 17.34 39.73 -22.73
N GLY A 258 16.99 39.59 -21.45
CA GLY A 258 17.68 40.31 -20.35
C GLY A 258 17.29 41.78 -20.16
N THR A 259 16.37 42.34 -20.94
CA THR A 259 15.93 43.76 -20.83
C THR A 259 14.96 44.07 -19.69
N GLY A 260 14.69 43.10 -18.80
CA GLY A 260 13.79 43.31 -17.65
C GLY A 260 12.30 43.34 -17.98
N LYS A 261 11.86 42.63 -19.04
CA LYS A 261 10.44 42.52 -19.45
C LYS A 261 9.51 42.11 -18.29
N GLU A 262 9.99 41.22 -17.42
CA GLU A 262 9.28 40.80 -16.20
C GLU A 262 9.05 41.96 -15.21
N LEU A 263 10.03 42.85 -15.02
CA LEU A 263 9.89 44.02 -14.13
C LEU A 263 8.75 44.91 -14.62
N LEU A 264 8.68 45.12 -15.93
CA LEU A 264 7.63 45.91 -16.56
C LEU A 264 6.25 45.24 -16.43
N ALA A 265 6.17 43.91 -16.63
CA ALA A 265 4.93 43.15 -16.46
C ALA A 265 4.40 43.24 -15.02
N GLN A 266 5.28 43.10 -14.02
CA GLN A 266 4.92 43.25 -12.60
C GLN A 266 4.46 44.68 -12.28
N ALA A 267 5.14 45.70 -12.82
CA ALA A 267 4.74 47.10 -12.64
C ALA A 267 3.35 47.40 -13.23
N ILE A 268 3.05 46.85 -14.42
CA ILE A 268 1.72 46.97 -15.05
C ILE A 268 0.65 46.33 -14.19
N HIS A 269 0.90 45.13 -13.67
CA HIS A 269 -0.05 44.44 -12.78
C HIS A 269 -0.28 45.24 -11.48
N ASN A 270 0.80 45.70 -10.83
CA ASN A 270 0.74 46.49 -9.60
C ASN A 270 -0.01 47.82 -9.75
N ALA A 271 0.02 48.41 -10.94
CA ALA A 271 -0.70 49.65 -11.25
C ALA A 271 -2.14 49.41 -11.77
N SER A 272 -2.60 48.16 -11.84
CA SER A 272 -3.93 47.80 -12.34
C SER A 272 -4.97 47.64 -11.22
N SER A 273 -6.24 47.51 -11.60
CA SER A 273 -7.32 47.16 -10.65
C SER A 273 -7.17 45.75 -10.04
N ARG A 274 -6.26 44.92 -10.57
CA ARG A 274 -5.99 43.54 -10.12
C ARG A 274 -4.73 43.44 -9.26
N SER A 275 -4.20 44.55 -8.75
CA SER A 275 -2.95 44.58 -7.97
C SER A 275 -2.96 43.74 -6.69
N ASN A 276 -4.13 43.50 -6.10
CA ASN A 276 -4.32 42.62 -4.94
C ASN A 276 -4.66 41.16 -5.31
N GLN A 277 -4.68 40.83 -6.60
CA GLN A 277 -5.05 39.52 -7.13
C GLN A 277 -3.80 38.75 -7.57
N PRO A 278 -3.90 37.44 -7.87
CA PRO A 278 -2.73 36.64 -8.24
C PRO A 278 -1.99 37.18 -9.47
N PHE A 279 -0.66 37.21 -9.39
CA PHE A 279 0.23 37.40 -10.54
C PHE A 279 0.99 36.09 -10.78
N ILE A 280 0.57 35.33 -11.79
CA ILE A 280 1.14 34.02 -12.11
C ILE A 280 2.12 34.17 -13.26
N LYS A 281 3.39 33.86 -13.00
CA LYS A 281 4.44 33.85 -14.03
C LYS A 281 4.61 32.46 -14.63
N VAL A 282 4.72 32.41 -15.95
CA VAL A 282 5.06 31.21 -16.72
C VAL A 282 6.17 31.56 -17.70
N ASN A 283 7.28 30.84 -17.63
CA ASN A 283 8.32 30.92 -18.64
C ASN A 283 8.10 29.79 -19.65
N CYS A 284 7.63 30.13 -20.86
CA CYS A 284 7.29 29.16 -21.88
C CYS A 284 8.52 28.38 -22.37
N ALA A 285 9.71 28.99 -22.38
CA ALA A 285 10.94 28.32 -22.78
C ALA A 285 11.48 27.34 -21.72
N ALA A 286 11.05 27.46 -20.46
CA ALA A 286 11.54 26.61 -19.36
C ALA A 286 10.74 25.31 -19.18
N ILE A 287 9.54 25.21 -19.76
CA ILE A 287 8.66 24.06 -19.60
C ILE A 287 8.85 23.13 -20.81
N PRO A 288 9.16 21.84 -20.60
CA PRO A 288 9.20 20.87 -21.70
C PRO A 288 7.88 20.85 -22.45
N GLU A 289 7.94 20.78 -23.79
CA GLU A 289 6.77 20.83 -24.66
C GLU A 289 5.68 19.82 -24.26
N SER A 290 6.09 18.61 -23.88
CA SER A 290 5.19 17.52 -23.44
C SER A 290 4.42 17.82 -22.15
N LEU A 291 4.89 18.77 -21.34
CA LEU A 291 4.26 19.18 -20.08
C LEU A 291 3.58 20.54 -20.17
N MET A 292 3.76 21.28 -21.27
CA MET A 292 3.30 22.65 -21.40
C MET A 292 1.78 22.76 -21.29
N GLU A 293 1.06 21.83 -21.92
CA GLU A 293 -0.40 21.78 -21.89
C GLU A 293 -0.94 21.52 -20.48
N SER A 294 -0.36 20.54 -19.78
CA SER A 294 -0.79 20.12 -18.46
C SER A 294 -0.42 21.15 -17.39
N GLU A 295 0.66 21.92 -17.57
CA GLU A 295 0.99 23.06 -16.71
C GLU A 295 0.04 24.25 -16.94
N LEU A 296 -0.20 24.65 -18.19
CA LEU A 296 -1.03 25.83 -18.48
C LEU A 296 -2.51 25.61 -18.16
N PHE A 297 -3.06 24.48 -18.58
CA PHE A 297 -4.49 24.18 -18.52
C PHE A 297 -4.86 23.10 -17.51
N GLY A 298 -3.89 22.44 -16.88
CA GLY A 298 -4.19 21.38 -15.90
C GLY A 298 -4.61 20.08 -16.57
N TYR A 299 -4.84 19.05 -15.74
CA TYR A 299 -5.26 17.73 -16.19
C TYR A 299 -6.24 17.07 -15.22
N CYS A 300 -7.09 16.21 -15.77
CA CYS A 300 -7.98 15.34 -15.00
C CYS A 300 -7.27 14.06 -14.56
N GLU A 301 -7.79 13.40 -13.52
CA GLU A 301 -7.30 12.08 -13.13
C GLU A 301 -7.36 11.11 -14.32
N GLY A 302 -6.29 10.33 -14.52
CA GLY A 302 -6.22 9.35 -15.60
C GLY A 302 -5.97 9.95 -17.00
N ALA A 303 -5.68 11.25 -17.13
CA ALA A 303 -5.39 11.87 -18.42
C ALA A 303 -4.15 11.29 -19.14
N PHE A 304 -3.17 10.79 -18.39
CA PHE A 304 -1.97 10.13 -18.92
C PHE A 304 -1.35 9.19 -17.86
N THR A 305 -0.39 8.36 -18.26
CA THR A 305 0.35 7.45 -17.36
C THR A 305 1.17 8.26 -16.34
N GLY A 306 0.82 8.15 -15.06
CA GLY A 306 1.44 8.94 -13.98
C GLY A 306 0.66 10.21 -13.59
N ALA A 307 -0.52 10.45 -14.17
CA ALA A 307 -1.42 11.50 -13.70
C ALA A 307 -1.79 11.28 -12.22
N LEU A 308 -1.63 12.32 -11.41
CA LEU A 308 -2.03 12.30 -10.00
C LEU A 308 -3.53 11.97 -9.87
N ARG A 309 -3.86 11.12 -8.88
CA ARG A 309 -5.26 10.90 -8.48
C ARG A 309 -5.87 12.22 -7.99
N GLY A 310 -7.02 12.61 -8.53
CA GLY A 310 -7.64 13.94 -8.34
C GLY A 310 -7.25 15.02 -9.35
N GLY A 311 -6.30 14.77 -10.26
CA GLY A 311 -5.85 15.74 -11.28
C GLY A 311 -5.01 16.90 -10.73
N LYS A 312 -4.72 17.89 -11.58
CA LYS A 312 -3.96 19.11 -11.22
C LYS A 312 -4.59 20.35 -11.90
N PRO A 313 -4.81 21.47 -11.18
CA PRO A 313 -5.27 22.70 -11.80
C PRO A 313 -4.18 23.35 -12.67
N GLY A 314 -4.58 23.98 -13.77
CA GLY A 314 -3.66 24.71 -14.65
C GLY A 314 -3.30 26.10 -14.15
N LYS A 315 -2.20 26.68 -14.65
CA LYS A 315 -1.78 28.07 -14.36
C LYS A 315 -2.84 29.12 -14.69
N PHE A 316 -3.68 28.89 -15.70
CA PHE A 316 -4.82 29.78 -15.98
C PHE A 316 -5.87 29.78 -14.86
N GLU A 317 -6.14 28.62 -14.24
CA GLU A 317 -7.07 28.56 -13.09
C GLU A 317 -6.52 29.33 -11.89
N LEU A 318 -5.20 29.30 -11.70
CA LEU A 318 -4.56 30.03 -10.60
C LEU A 318 -4.55 31.53 -10.78
N ALA A 319 -4.47 31.95 -12.04
CA ALA A 319 -4.45 33.35 -12.40
C ALA A 319 -5.86 33.95 -12.39
N ASN A 320 -6.90 33.16 -12.13
CA ASN A 320 -8.30 33.60 -12.16
C ASN A 320 -8.54 34.79 -11.22
N GLY A 321 -9.21 35.83 -11.72
CA GLY A 321 -9.37 37.14 -11.07
C GLY A 321 -8.13 38.04 -11.15
N GLY A 322 -6.98 37.51 -11.58
CA GLY A 322 -5.68 38.15 -11.55
C GLY A 322 -5.06 38.35 -12.94
N THR A 323 -3.74 38.14 -13.02
CA THR A 323 -2.93 38.30 -14.23
C THR A 323 -2.01 37.12 -14.42
N ILE A 324 -1.91 36.63 -15.65
CA ILE A 324 -0.88 35.67 -16.06
C ILE A 324 0.17 36.38 -16.93
N PHE A 325 1.44 36.21 -16.58
CA PHE A 325 2.58 36.68 -17.35
C PHE A 325 3.22 35.51 -18.09
N LEU A 326 3.19 35.54 -19.42
CA LEU A 326 3.75 34.53 -20.30
C LEU A 326 5.05 35.06 -20.92
N ASP A 327 6.19 34.61 -20.40
CA ASP A 327 7.50 35.00 -20.90
C ASP A 327 7.96 34.06 -22.02
N GLU A 328 8.61 34.62 -23.03
CA GLU A 328 8.99 33.96 -24.28
C GLU A 328 7.82 33.23 -24.96
N ILE A 329 6.69 33.93 -25.14
CA ILE A 329 5.46 33.39 -25.77
C ILE A 329 5.70 32.86 -27.20
N GLY A 330 6.75 33.35 -27.87
CA GLY A 330 7.17 32.89 -29.19
C GLY A 330 7.66 31.45 -29.25
N ASP A 331 7.89 30.80 -28.10
CA ASP A 331 8.30 29.40 -27.99
C ASP A 331 7.12 28.44 -27.70
N LEU A 332 5.87 28.93 -27.69
CA LEU A 332 4.70 28.05 -27.57
C LEU A 332 4.51 27.20 -28.83
N HIS A 333 4.30 25.90 -28.63
CA HIS A 333 3.93 24.98 -29.71
C HIS A 333 2.55 25.34 -30.32
N PRO A 334 2.31 25.21 -31.64
CA PRO A 334 1.05 25.59 -32.30
C PRO A 334 -0.22 24.97 -31.69
N SER A 335 -0.15 23.74 -31.17
CA SER A 335 -1.29 23.09 -30.50
C SER A 335 -1.71 23.79 -29.20
N ILE A 336 -0.78 24.45 -28.51
CA ILE A 336 -1.03 25.22 -27.30
C ILE A 336 -1.60 26.59 -27.65
N GLN A 337 -1.14 27.17 -28.77
CA GLN A 337 -1.59 28.47 -29.25
C GLN A 337 -3.10 28.47 -29.56
N SER A 338 -3.64 27.38 -30.14
CA SER A 338 -5.08 27.27 -30.42
C SER A 338 -5.92 27.28 -29.14
N LYS A 339 -5.46 26.58 -28.09
CA LYS A 339 -6.13 26.61 -26.76
C LYS A 339 -6.00 27.96 -26.08
N LEU A 340 -4.82 28.57 -26.15
CA LEU A 340 -4.59 29.92 -25.62
C LEU A 340 -5.51 30.94 -26.31
N LEU A 341 -5.70 30.83 -27.62
CA LEU A 341 -6.61 31.69 -28.38
C LEU A 341 -8.05 31.55 -27.86
N ARG A 342 -8.49 30.32 -27.57
CA ARG A 342 -9.81 30.07 -26.99
C ARG A 342 -9.96 30.72 -25.60
N VAL A 343 -8.92 30.67 -24.77
CA VAL A 343 -8.93 31.40 -23.48
C VAL A 343 -9.01 32.91 -23.68
N LEU A 344 -8.32 33.46 -24.67
CA LEU A 344 -8.32 34.90 -24.93
C LEU A 344 -9.63 35.43 -25.52
N GLN A 345 -10.35 34.60 -26.29
CA GLN A 345 -11.59 34.98 -26.97
C GLN A 345 -12.83 34.65 -26.14
N GLU A 346 -12.90 33.42 -25.63
CA GLU A 346 -14.09 32.86 -24.98
C GLU A 346 -13.98 32.89 -23.45
N PHE A 347 -12.81 33.23 -22.88
CA PHE A 347 -12.55 33.22 -21.44
C PHE A 347 -12.82 31.85 -20.79
N GLU A 348 -12.65 30.78 -21.57
CA GLU A 348 -12.85 29.40 -21.13
C GLU A 348 -11.79 28.44 -21.68
N PHE A 349 -11.62 27.30 -21.00
CA PHE A 349 -10.87 26.15 -21.51
C PHE A 349 -11.29 24.84 -20.84
N GLU A 350 -10.74 23.73 -21.33
CA GLU A 350 -10.90 22.40 -20.75
C GLU A 350 -9.55 21.86 -20.31
N ARG A 351 -9.54 21.15 -19.18
CA ARG A 351 -8.34 20.42 -18.71
C ARG A 351 -7.99 19.29 -19.67
N LEU A 352 -6.71 18.92 -19.71
CA LEU A 352 -6.27 17.73 -20.44
C LEU A 352 -7.00 16.48 -19.92
N GLY A 353 -7.61 15.72 -20.84
CA GLY A 353 -8.40 14.53 -20.52
C GLY A 353 -9.74 14.82 -19.84
N GLY A 354 -10.16 16.08 -19.75
CA GLY A 354 -11.46 16.48 -19.24
C GLY A 354 -12.41 16.96 -20.34
N THR A 355 -13.71 16.90 -20.07
CA THR A 355 -14.77 17.46 -20.93
C THR A 355 -15.49 18.65 -20.29
N LYS A 356 -15.07 19.03 -19.08
CA LYS A 356 -15.68 20.12 -18.32
C LYS A 356 -15.02 21.44 -18.71
N THR A 357 -15.81 22.33 -19.26
CA THR A 357 -15.44 23.72 -19.53
C THR A 357 -15.27 24.51 -18.23
N ILE A 358 -14.18 25.27 -18.15
CA ILE A 358 -13.79 26.10 -17.01
C ILE A 358 -13.71 27.55 -17.50
N ASN A 359 -14.56 28.41 -16.93
CA ASN A 359 -14.51 29.85 -17.16
C ASN A 359 -13.44 30.50 -16.29
N VAL A 360 -12.67 31.43 -16.86
CA VAL A 360 -11.61 32.17 -16.17
C VAL A 360 -11.60 33.65 -16.53
N ASP A 361 -11.52 34.51 -15.52
CA ASP A 361 -11.28 35.94 -15.70
C ASP A 361 -9.80 36.25 -15.49
N VAL A 362 -9.00 36.21 -16.56
CA VAL A 362 -7.55 36.38 -16.48
C VAL A 362 -7.08 37.46 -17.42
N ARG A 363 -6.28 38.40 -16.90
CA ARG A 363 -5.56 39.37 -17.73
C ARG A 363 -4.28 38.72 -18.23
N VAL A 364 -4.01 38.81 -19.51
CA VAL A 364 -2.78 38.24 -20.10
C VAL A 364 -1.76 39.35 -20.37
N ILE A 365 -0.54 39.17 -19.87
CA ILE A 365 0.63 39.94 -20.29
C ILE A 365 1.60 38.94 -20.91
N ALA A 366 1.98 39.13 -22.17
CA ALA A 366 2.92 38.28 -22.88
C ALA A 366 4.22 39.03 -23.16
N ALA A 367 5.34 38.31 -23.21
CA ALA A 367 6.64 38.85 -23.59
C ALA A 367 7.33 37.95 -24.61
N THR A 368 8.08 38.57 -25.53
CA THR A 368 8.88 37.85 -26.54
C THR A 368 10.08 38.69 -26.97
N ASN A 369 11.16 38.02 -27.34
CA ASN A 369 12.30 38.62 -28.04
C ASN A 369 12.17 38.56 -29.58
N ARG A 370 11.17 37.86 -30.11
CA ARG A 370 10.89 37.69 -31.55
C ARG A 370 9.93 38.73 -32.13
#